data_AF-A0AAW4HJL1-F1
#
_entry.id   AF-A0AAW4HJL1-F1
#
_cell.length_a   1.000
_cell.length_b   1.000
_cell.length_c   1.000
_cell.angle_alpha   90.00
_cell.angle_beta   90.00
_cell.angle_gamma   90.00
#
_symmetry.space_group_name_H-M   'P 1'
#
loop_
_entity.id
_entity.type
_entity.pdbx_description
1 polymer ?
#
loop_
_entity_poly.entity_id
_entity_poly.type
_entity_poly.pdbx_seq_one_letter_code
_entity_poly.pdbx_strand_id
1 'polypeptide(L)'
;MMEASEVVSFLSDLVKPGSAILGLIIIIQFLHTIIDSSRVYKIKQLELLQSCMKDRDSIGSIYIVEKLLEHTYKVHIPYAEAMVIMEHSKRQELFSLYKASCKYLDFSNRSFSLLPKFDSKRAVCVEKHKRQLIIALKYYTSAFFGGISLVIGLNLLSDGLLKVQFITYNIVYFAGFILISSILFKVAFNALMDPTSIKLAKKFKDCFDSEKTANKNSLGVLSYC
;
A
#
# COMPACT_ATOMS: atom_id res chain seq x y z
N MET A 1 52.93 0.22 38.40
CA MET A 1 51.82 -0.76 38.61
C MET A 1 50.54 -0.01 38.28
N MET A 2 49.88 -0.37 37.20
CA MET A 2 48.60 0.25 36.79
C MET A 2 47.51 -0.25 37.75
N GLU A 3 46.71 0.65 38.32
CA GLU A 3 45.66 0.27 39.28
C GLU A 3 44.55 -0.52 38.58
N ALA A 4 44.05 -1.57 39.25
CA ALA A 4 42.99 -2.44 38.73
C ALA A 4 41.68 -1.69 38.41
N SER A 5 41.49 -0.50 38.97
CA SER A 5 40.33 0.37 38.70
C SER A 5 40.35 0.98 37.29
N GLU A 6 41.52 1.33 36.76
CA GLU A 6 41.68 1.92 35.42
C GLU A 6 41.50 0.89 34.31
N VAL A 7 41.88 -0.36 34.55
CA VAL A 7 41.71 -1.46 33.59
C VAL A 7 40.22 -1.84 33.47
N VAL A 8 39.48 -1.81 34.58
CA VAL A 8 38.04 -2.11 34.59
C VAL A 8 37.22 -1.00 33.93
N SER A 9 37.58 0.27 34.12
CA SER A 9 36.92 1.39 33.44
C SER A 9 37.19 1.37 31.92
N PHE A 10 38.42 1.10 31.50
CA PHE A 10 38.77 0.92 30.08
C PHE A 10 38.03 -0.24 29.42
N LEU A 11 37.92 -1.39 30.12
CA LEU A 11 37.16 -2.54 29.63
C LEU A 11 35.66 -2.24 29.54
N SER A 12 35.08 -1.54 30.53
CA SER A 12 33.69 -1.07 30.49
C SER A 12 33.42 -0.18 29.28
N ASP A 13 34.33 0.76 28.99
CA ASP A 13 34.16 1.73 27.91
C ASP A 13 34.45 1.16 26.52
N LEU A 14 35.17 0.03 26.45
CA LEU A 14 35.36 -0.75 25.21
C LEU A 14 34.21 -1.74 24.93
N VAL A 15 33.57 -2.28 25.98
CA VAL A 15 32.46 -3.25 25.87
C VAL A 15 31.13 -2.59 25.49
N LYS A 16 30.89 -1.34 25.91
CA LYS A 16 29.69 -0.56 25.53
C LYS A 16 29.52 -0.37 24.00
N PRO A 17 30.54 0.08 23.24
CA PRO A 17 30.43 0.17 21.79
C PRO A 17 30.42 -1.21 21.11
N GLY A 18 31.16 -2.19 21.64
CA GLY A 18 31.20 -3.55 21.09
C GLY A 18 29.84 -4.25 21.12
N SER A 19 29.11 -4.13 22.23
CA SER A 19 27.75 -4.68 22.37
C SER A 19 26.73 -3.98 21.46
N ALA A 20 26.86 -2.67 21.25
CA ALA A 20 26.03 -1.93 20.31
C ALA A 20 26.29 -2.35 18.85
N ILE A 21 27.55 -2.59 18.47
CA ILE A 21 27.94 -3.07 17.13
C ILE A 21 27.40 -4.49 16.88
N LEU A 22 27.52 -5.38 17.85
CA LEU A 22 26.95 -6.73 17.78
C LEU A 22 25.42 -6.71 17.63
N GLY A 23 24.73 -5.85 18.38
CA GLY A 23 23.29 -5.64 18.23
C GLY A 23 22.92 -5.14 16.83
N LEU A 24 23.69 -4.21 16.26
CA LEU A 24 23.49 -3.67 14.93
C LEU A 24 23.69 -4.73 13.83
N ILE A 25 24.71 -5.60 13.98
CA ILE A 25 24.95 -6.72 13.07
C ILE A 25 23.77 -7.71 13.08
N ILE A 26 23.26 -8.06 14.27
CA ILE A 26 22.11 -8.96 14.40
C ILE A 26 20.86 -8.36 13.74
N ILE A 27 20.63 -7.05 13.92
CA ILE A 27 19.52 -6.34 13.27
C ILE A 27 19.68 -6.34 11.74
N ILE A 28 20.89 -6.08 11.22
CA ILE A 28 21.18 -6.11 9.78
C ILE A 28 20.97 -7.52 9.22
N GLN A 29 21.44 -8.56 9.91
CA GLN A 29 21.24 -9.96 9.51
C GLN A 29 19.76 -10.33 9.48
N PHE A 30 19.01 -9.94 10.52
CA PHE A 30 17.57 -10.15 10.60
C PHE A 30 16.82 -9.46 9.44
N LEU A 31 17.17 -8.19 9.15
CA LEU A 31 16.66 -7.45 8.00
C LEU A 31 17.00 -8.15 6.67
N HIS A 32 18.24 -8.63 6.52
CA HIS A 32 18.67 -9.35 5.32
C HIS A 32 17.88 -10.65 5.12
N THR A 33 17.68 -11.44 6.18
CA THR A 33 16.90 -12.69 6.12
C THR A 33 15.43 -12.43 5.76
N ILE A 34 14.84 -11.35 6.28
CA ILE A 34 13.48 -10.94 5.91
C ILE A 34 13.40 -10.58 4.42
N ILE A 35 14.39 -9.85 3.92
CA ILE A 35 14.45 -9.43 2.51
C ILE A 35 14.61 -10.65 1.59
N ASP A 36 15.49 -11.60 1.92
CA ASP A 36 15.74 -12.78 1.10
C ASP A 36 14.52 -13.73 1.07
N SER A 37 13.89 -13.92 2.24
CA SER A 37 12.63 -14.67 2.36
C SER A 37 11.53 -14.09 1.45
N SER A 38 11.47 -12.76 1.31
CA SER A 38 10.50 -12.09 0.45
C SER A 38 10.68 -12.41 -1.04
N ARG A 39 11.92 -12.68 -1.50
CA ARG A 39 12.19 -13.04 -2.90
C ARG A 39 11.78 -14.49 -3.19
N VAL A 40 12.14 -15.42 -2.31
CA VAL A 40 11.77 -16.84 -2.44
C VAL A 40 10.25 -17.02 -2.38
N TYR A 41 9.58 -16.27 -1.50
CA TYR A 41 8.12 -16.28 -1.40
C TYR A 41 7.45 -15.79 -2.70
N LYS A 42 7.99 -14.74 -3.34
CA LYS A 42 7.48 -14.23 -4.62
C LYS A 42 7.60 -15.24 -5.77
N ILE A 43 8.70 -16.00 -5.83
CA ILE A 43 8.92 -17.02 -6.88
C ILE A 43 7.93 -18.18 -6.71
N LYS A 44 7.79 -18.71 -5.49
CA LYS A 44 6.82 -19.78 -5.20
C LYS A 44 5.38 -19.36 -5.46
N GLN A 45 5.05 -18.09 -5.21
CA GLN A 45 3.75 -17.55 -5.55
C GLN A 45 3.49 -17.56 -7.06
N LEU A 46 4.46 -17.16 -7.88
CA LEU A 46 4.36 -17.20 -9.35
C LEU A 46 4.18 -18.62 -9.89
N GLU A 47 4.91 -19.59 -9.33
CA GLU A 47 4.75 -21.02 -9.67
C GLU A 47 3.36 -21.55 -9.32
N LEU A 48 2.84 -21.19 -8.14
CA LEU A 48 1.48 -21.53 -7.71
C LEU A 48 0.41 -20.90 -8.61
N LEU A 49 0.60 -19.65 -9.05
CA LEU A 49 -0.32 -19.03 -10.01
C LEU A 49 -0.37 -19.83 -11.31
N GLN A 50 0.80 -20.15 -11.86
CA GLN A 50 0.90 -20.85 -13.13
C GLN A 50 0.26 -22.24 -13.05
N SER A 51 0.39 -22.93 -11.92
CA SER A 51 -0.28 -24.21 -11.67
C SER A 51 -1.79 -24.05 -11.53
N CYS A 52 -2.27 -23.02 -10.80
CA CYS A 52 -3.71 -22.83 -10.57
C CYS A 52 -4.47 -22.32 -11.80
N MET A 53 -3.81 -21.61 -12.70
CA MET A 53 -4.43 -21.22 -13.98
C MET A 53 -4.61 -22.40 -14.95
N LYS A 54 -3.98 -23.55 -14.69
CA LYS A 54 -4.08 -24.77 -15.50
C LYS A 54 -5.34 -25.58 -15.17
N ASP A 55 -5.78 -25.58 -13.91
CA ASP A 55 -6.98 -26.27 -13.42
C ASP A 55 -8.07 -25.24 -13.02
N ARG A 56 -8.88 -24.83 -14.00
CA ARG A 56 -9.81 -23.69 -13.89
C ARG A 56 -11.04 -23.89 -12.99
N ASP A 57 -11.28 -25.10 -12.46
CA ASP A 57 -12.58 -25.49 -11.90
C ASP A 57 -12.60 -25.74 -10.38
N SER A 58 -11.52 -25.47 -9.65
CA SER A 58 -11.50 -25.64 -8.19
C SER A 58 -11.72 -24.30 -7.46
N ILE A 59 -12.53 -24.29 -6.40
CA ILE A 59 -12.72 -23.11 -5.53
C ILE A 59 -11.36 -22.63 -4.96
N GLY A 60 -10.42 -23.55 -4.77
CA GLY A 60 -9.04 -23.24 -4.37
C GLY A 60 -8.27 -22.45 -5.44
N SER A 61 -8.41 -22.78 -6.73
CA SER A 61 -7.72 -22.06 -7.80
C SER A 61 -8.27 -20.64 -8.00
N ILE A 62 -9.58 -20.43 -7.78
CA ILE A 62 -10.19 -19.08 -7.76
C ILE A 62 -9.54 -18.21 -6.68
N TYR A 63 -9.49 -18.69 -5.43
CA TYR A 63 -8.92 -17.96 -4.31
C TYR A 63 -7.42 -17.66 -4.50
N ILE A 64 -6.66 -18.62 -5.02
CA ILE A 64 -5.22 -18.44 -5.26
C ILE A 64 -4.97 -17.37 -6.33
N VAL A 65 -5.76 -17.35 -7.40
CA VAL A 65 -5.66 -16.31 -8.45
C VAL A 65 -5.98 -14.93 -7.88
N GLU A 66 -7.06 -14.80 -7.11
CA GLU A 66 -7.42 -13.53 -6.47
C GLU A 66 -6.32 -13.04 -5.53
N LYS A 67 -5.78 -13.92 -4.67
CA LYS A 67 -4.72 -13.56 -3.73
C LYS A 67 -3.42 -13.18 -4.41
N LEU A 68 -3.10 -13.80 -5.55
CA LEU A 68 -1.91 -13.44 -6.26
C LEU A 68 -2.04 -12.11 -7.01
N LEU A 69 -3.21 -11.85 -7.61
CA LEU A 69 -3.50 -10.55 -8.20
C LEU A 69 -3.50 -9.45 -7.14
N GLU A 70 -4.08 -9.74 -5.97
CA GLU A 70 -4.05 -8.85 -4.80
C GLU A 70 -2.62 -8.53 -4.39
N HIS A 71 -1.73 -9.53 -4.33
CA HIS A 71 -0.33 -9.31 -4.01
C HIS A 71 0.42 -8.53 -5.10
N THR A 72 0.19 -8.85 -6.38
CA THR A 72 0.89 -8.25 -7.52
C THR A 72 0.49 -6.79 -7.74
N TYR A 73 -0.81 -6.51 -7.74
CA TYR A 73 -1.35 -5.18 -8.05
C TYR A 73 -1.69 -4.36 -6.79
N LYS A 74 -1.52 -4.94 -5.59
CA LYS A 74 -1.83 -4.31 -4.29
C LYS A 74 -3.29 -3.85 -4.19
N VAL A 75 -4.20 -4.55 -4.86
CA VAL A 75 -5.64 -4.29 -4.88
C VAL A 75 -6.37 -5.61 -5.08
N HIS A 76 -7.42 -5.86 -4.30
CA HIS A 76 -8.26 -7.03 -4.50
C HIS A 76 -9.04 -6.88 -5.82
N ILE A 77 -8.95 -7.89 -6.68
CA ILE A 77 -9.66 -7.97 -7.96
C ILE A 77 -10.48 -9.26 -7.91
N PRO A 78 -11.82 -9.19 -7.93
CA PRO A 78 -12.66 -10.38 -7.98
C PRO A 78 -12.32 -11.25 -9.18
N TYR A 79 -12.36 -12.56 -9.03
CA TYR A 79 -11.98 -13.51 -10.07
C TYR A 79 -12.71 -13.28 -11.40
N ALA A 80 -14.03 -13.03 -11.35
CA ALA A 80 -14.84 -12.76 -12.53
C ALA A 80 -14.36 -11.52 -13.32
N GLU A 81 -13.96 -10.46 -12.62
CA GLU A 81 -13.42 -9.25 -13.21
C GLU A 81 -12.01 -9.49 -13.78
N ALA A 82 -11.18 -10.21 -13.03
CA ALA A 82 -9.83 -10.56 -13.44
C ALA A 82 -9.82 -11.39 -14.73
N MET A 83 -10.71 -12.37 -14.86
CA MET A 83 -10.82 -13.20 -16.06
C MET A 83 -11.19 -12.37 -17.30
N VAL A 84 -12.15 -11.44 -17.17
CA VAL A 84 -12.53 -10.54 -18.26
C VAL A 84 -11.37 -9.60 -18.65
N ILE A 85 -10.58 -9.13 -17.68
CA ILE A 85 -9.38 -8.34 -17.97
C ILE A 85 -8.30 -9.19 -18.66
N MET A 86 -8.12 -10.45 -18.26
CA MET A 86 -7.13 -11.36 -18.86
C MET A 86 -7.43 -11.72 -20.32
N GLU A 87 -8.70 -11.77 -20.69
CA GLU A 87 -9.17 -12.02 -22.06
C GLU A 87 -8.86 -10.85 -23.02
N HIS A 88 -8.61 -9.66 -22.48
CA HIS A 88 -8.36 -8.44 -23.26
C HIS A 88 -6.91 -8.37 -23.76
N SER A 89 -6.69 -7.93 -25.01
CA SER A 89 -5.37 -7.74 -25.62
C SER A 89 -4.44 -6.84 -24.81
N LYS A 90 -4.99 -5.78 -24.20
CA LYS A 90 -4.30 -4.81 -23.33
C LYS A 90 -4.39 -5.14 -21.83
N ARG A 91 -4.45 -6.42 -21.45
CA ARG A 91 -4.58 -6.89 -20.05
C ARG A 91 -3.64 -6.21 -19.06
N GLN A 92 -2.37 -6.01 -19.42
CA GLN A 92 -1.36 -5.41 -18.51
C GLN A 92 -1.70 -3.94 -18.19
N GLU A 93 -2.12 -3.16 -19.19
CA GLU A 93 -2.53 -1.77 -18.99
C GLU A 93 -3.81 -1.71 -18.13
N LEU A 94 -4.79 -2.58 -18.41
CA LEU A 94 -6.02 -2.64 -17.64
C LEU A 94 -5.79 -3.00 -16.17
N PHE A 95 -4.99 -4.01 -15.87
CA PHE A 95 -4.64 -4.35 -14.48
C PHE A 95 -3.92 -3.20 -13.76
N SER A 96 -3.04 -2.48 -14.46
CA SER A 96 -2.35 -1.31 -13.89
C SER A 96 -3.31 -0.16 -13.55
N LEU A 97 -4.32 0.05 -14.40
CA LEU A 97 -5.32 1.10 -14.23
C LEU A 97 -6.38 0.71 -13.18
N TYR A 98 -6.65 -0.59 -13.01
CA TYR A 98 -7.69 -1.12 -12.12
C TYR A 98 -7.55 -0.61 -10.68
N LYS A 99 -6.33 -0.55 -10.14
CA LYS A 99 -6.06 -0.03 -8.78
C LYS A 99 -6.58 1.39 -8.57
N ALA A 100 -6.47 2.23 -9.60
CA ALA A 100 -6.90 3.62 -9.55
C ALA A 100 -8.37 3.83 -9.92
N SER A 101 -8.97 2.86 -10.62
CA SER A 101 -10.31 2.97 -11.20
C SER A 101 -11.39 2.19 -10.47
N CYS A 102 -11.06 1.14 -9.71
CA CYS A 102 -12.02 0.17 -9.15
C CYS A 102 -13.19 0.83 -8.41
N LYS A 103 -12.95 1.88 -7.63
CA LYS A 103 -13.99 2.60 -6.87
C LYS A 103 -15.05 3.28 -7.75
N TYR A 104 -14.76 3.52 -9.02
CA TYR A 104 -15.63 4.21 -9.97
C TYR A 104 -16.21 3.30 -11.04
N LEU A 105 -15.79 2.03 -11.06
CA LEU A 105 -16.23 1.04 -12.03
C LEU A 105 -17.35 0.19 -11.44
N ASP A 106 -18.27 -0.21 -12.32
CA ASP A 106 -19.29 -1.19 -12.07
C ASP A 106 -19.13 -2.32 -13.09
N PHE A 107 -19.17 -3.56 -12.60
CA PHE A 107 -18.99 -4.75 -13.43
C PHE A 107 -20.32 -5.48 -13.54
N SER A 108 -20.88 -5.48 -14.76
CA SER A 108 -22.13 -6.16 -15.07
C SER A 108 -22.05 -6.76 -16.46
N ASN A 109 -22.62 -7.96 -16.62
CA ASN A 109 -22.71 -8.67 -17.91
C ASN A 109 -21.35 -8.76 -18.66
N ARG A 110 -20.28 -9.13 -17.96
CA ARG A 110 -18.90 -9.21 -18.48
C ARG A 110 -18.38 -7.90 -19.11
N SER A 111 -18.88 -6.76 -18.65
CA SER A 111 -18.46 -5.44 -19.13
C SER A 111 -18.22 -4.48 -17.97
N PHE A 112 -17.23 -3.61 -18.15
CA PHE A 112 -16.94 -2.55 -17.20
C PHE A 112 -17.64 -1.27 -17.63
N SER A 113 -18.50 -0.75 -16.76
CA SER A 113 -19.13 0.55 -16.92
C SER A 113 -18.68 1.51 -15.82
N LEU A 114 -18.82 2.81 -16.06
CA LEU A 114 -18.71 3.79 -14.97
C LEU A 114 -20.00 3.72 -14.17
N LEU A 115 -19.91 3.86 -12.83
CA LEU A 115 -21.09 3.95 -11.99
C LEU A 115 -22.07 5.02 -12.53
N PRO A 116 -23.38 4.76 -12.53
CA PRO A 116 -24.38 5.66 -13.15
C PRO A 116 -24.38 7.08 -12.56
N LYS A 117 -23.89 7.23 -11.32
CA LYS A 117 -23.69 8.52 -10.64
C LYS A 117 -22.68 9.44 -11.34
N PHE A 118 -21.84 8.90 -12.24
CA PHE A 118 -20.75 9.64 -12.90
C PHE A 118 -20.91 9.74 -14.42
N ASP A 119 -22.11 9.51 -14.96
CA ASP A 119 -22.36 9.57 -16.40
C ASP A 119 -22.25 11.02 -16.94
N SER A 120 -22.57 12.02 -16.10
CA SER A 120 -22.45 13.44 -16.45
C SER A 120 -21.02 14.00 -16.31
N LYS A 121 -20.57 14.79 -17.30
CA LYS A 121 -19.31 15.54 -17.24
C LYS A 121 -19.19 16.44 -16.00
N ARG A 122 -20.31 17.03 -15.53
CA ARG A 122 -20.33 17.87 -14.33
C ARG A 122 -20.09 17.05 -13.06
N ALA A 123 -20.76 15.90 -12.93
CA ALA A 123 -20.60 15.00 -11.78
C ALA A 123 -19.14 14.53 -11.64
N VAL A 124 -18.48 14.22 -12.75
CA VAL A 124 -17.06 13.83 -12.78
C VAL A 124 -16.14 14.96 -12.30
N CYS A 125 -16.42 16.20 -12.70
CA CYS A 125 -15.62 17.35 -12.29
C CYS A 125 -15.79 17.66 -10.80
N VAL A 126 -17.03 17.58 -10.30
CA VAL A 126 -17.34 17.77 -8.87
C VAL A 126 -16.65 16.70 -8.03
N GLU A 127 -16.76 15.43 -8.42
CA GLU A 127 -16.11 14.33 -7.69
C GLU A 127 -14.59 14.49 -7.66
N LYS A 128 -13.97 14.95 -8.76
CA LYS A 128 -12.53 15.24 -8.80
C LYS A 128 -12.13 16.25 -7.71
N HIS A 129 -12.80 17.40 -7.66
CA HIS A 129 -12.47 18.45 -6.69
C HIS A 129 -12.78 18.00 -5.26
N LYS A 130 -13.95 17.36 -5.05
CA LYS A 130 -14.33 16.81 -3.75
C LYS A 130 -13.31 15.80 -3.24
N ARG A 131 -12.83 14.88 -4.10
CA ARG A 131 -11.81 13.88 -3.75
C ARG A 131 -10.49 14.54 -3.37
N GLN A 132 -10.04 15.52 -4.17
CA GLN A 132 -8.82 16.28 -3.87
C GLN A 132 -8.92 17.01 -2.53
N LEU A 133 -10.07 17.64 -2.24
CA LEU A 133 -10.31 18.30 -0.96
C LEU A 133 -10.31 17.31 0.21
N ILE A 134 -10.94 16.14 0.07
CA ILE A 134 -10.95 15.12 1.12
C ILE A 134 -9.53 14.60 1.39
N ILE A 135 -8.75 14.34 0.34
CA ILE A 135 -7.37 13.88 0.47
C ILE A 135 -6.51 14.94 1.14
N ALA A 136 -6.60 16.20 0.68
CA ALA A 136 -5.90 17.33 1.27
C ALA A 136 -6.27 17.49 2.74
N LEU A 137 -7.56 17.48 3.08
CA LEU A 137 -8.03 17.61 4.45
C LEU A 137 -7.49 16.48 5.33
N LYS A 138 -7.55 15.23 4.88
CA LYS A 138 -6.99 14.07 5.62
C LYS A 138 -5.48 14.23 5.83
N TYR A 139 -4.76 14.65 4.80
CA TYR A 139 -3.32 14.86 4.89
C TYR A 139 -2.98 15.97 5.90
N TYR A 140 -3.54 17.17 5.72
CA TYR A 140 -3.22 18.32 6.57
C TYR A 140 -3.65 18.11 8.01
N THR A 141 -4.83 17.55 8.27
CA THR A 141 -5.28 17.24 9.63
C THR A 141 -4.38 16.20 10.30
N SER A 142 -4.07 15.10 9.61
CA SER A 142 -3.22 14.03 10.17
C SER A 142 -1.79 14.51 10.41
N ALA A 143 -1.22 15.29 9.49
CA ALA A 143 0.12 15.86 9.66
C ALA A 143 0.16 16.89 10.80
N PHE A 144 -0.87 17.74 10.91
CA PHE A 144 -0.97 18.74 11.98
C PHE A 144 -1.07 18.08 13.37
N PHE A 145 -2.00 17.14 13.56
CA PHE A 145 -2.13 16.42 14.82
C PHE A 145 -0.91 15.52 15.12
N GLY A 146 -0.31 14.92 14.08
CA GLY A 146 0.92 14.15 14.23
C GLY A 146 2.10 15.01 14.70
N GLY A 147 2.21 16.24 14.18
CA GLY A 147 3.18 17.23 14.62
C GLY A 147 2.95 17.71 16.05
N ILE A 148 1.70 18.06 16.41
CA ILE A 148 1.34 18.44 17.79
C ILE A 148 1.68 17.31 18.76
N SER A 149 1.29 16.08 18.44
CA SER A 149 1.59 14.89 19.25
C SER A 149 3.09 14.74 19.49
N LEU A 150 3.90 14.98 18.47
CA LEU A 150 5.36 14.89 18.55
C LEU A 150 5.95 16.02 19.41
N VAL A 151 5.50 17.26 19.25
CA VAL A 151 5.94 18.41 20.06
C VAL A 151 5.57 18.20 21.54
N ILE A 152 4.35 17.74 21.83
CA ILE A 152 3.93 17.39 23.20
C ILE A 152 4.81 16.29 23.77
N GLY A 153 5.09 15.24 22.99
CA GLY A 153 6.01 14.17 23.38
C GLY A 153 7.41 14.70 23.72
N LEU A 154 8.00 15.52 22.86
CA LEU A 154 9.33 16.09 23.10
C LEU A 154 9.35 17.01 24.33
N ASN A 155 8.32 17.82 24.54
CA ASN A 155 8.20 18.68 25.72
C ASN A 155 8.03 17.87 27.02
N LEU A 156 7.36 16.71 26.97
CA LEU A 156 7.28 15.77 28.09
C LEU A 156 8.65 15.20 28.47
N LEU A 157 9.54 15.00 27.49
CA LEU A 157 10.90 14.52 27.70
C LEU A 157 11.82 15.63 28.24
N SER A 158 11.71 16.86 27.73
CA SER A 158 12.56 18.00 28.10
C SER A 158 12.18 18.59 29.46
N ASP A 159 10.91 18.93 29.65
CA ASP A 159 10.48 19.81 30.74
C ASP A 159 9.62 19.11 31.80
N GLY A 160 9.23 17.85 31.57
CA GLY A 160 8.39 17.10 32.50
C GLY A 160 7.03 17.78 32.72
N LEU A 161 6.15 17.71 31.71
CA LEU A 161 4.84 18.39 31.70
C LEU A 161 3.95 18.07 32.91
N LEU A 162 4.17 16.91 33.52
CA LEU A 162 3.62 16.52 34.80
C LEU A 162 4.80 16.59 35.79
N LYS A 163 4.71 17.45 36.81
CA LYS A 163 5.63 17.49 37.97
C LYS A 163 5.55 16.20 38.82
N VAL A 164 5.53 15.05 38.18
CA VAL A 164 5.48 13.72 38.77
C VAL A 164 6.92 13.31 39.00
N GLN A 165 7.27 13.03 40.26
CA GLN A 165 8.63 12.73 40.73
C GLN A 165 9.32 11.54 40.04
N PHE A 166 8.60 10.76 39.24
CA PHE A 166 9.08 9.50 38.67
C PHE A 166 9.27 9.63 37.15
N ILE A 167 10.55 9.67 36.75
CA ILE A 167 11.04 9.72 35.36
C ILE A 167 10.38 8.64 34.47
N THR A 168 10.06 7.49 35.06
CA THR A 168 9.47 6.33 34.37
C THR A 168 8.13 6.65 33.70
N TYR A 169 7.27 7.48 34.32
CA TYR A 169 5.97 7.83 33.73
C TYR A 169 6.12 8.76 32.52
N ASN A 170 7.06 9.71 32.58
CA ASN A 170 7.31 10.62 31.46
C ASN A 170 7.82 9.86 30.22
N ILE A 171 8.64 8.82 30.41
CA ILE A 171 9.11 7.94 29.32
C ILE A 171 7.95 7.16 28.70
N VAL A 172 7.04 6.63 29.52
CA VAL A 172 5.87 5.88 29.02
C VAL A 172 4.93 6.79 28.22
N TYR A 173 4.64 7.99 28.72
CA TYR A 173 3.83 8.97 27.99
C TYR A 173 4.51 9.42 26.69
N PHE A 174 5.82 9.69 26.73
CA PHE A 174 6.60 10.00 25.53
C PHE A 174 6.50 8.91 24.46
N ALA A 175 6.70 7.64 24.84
CA ALA A 175 6.55 6.51 23.93
C ALA A 175 5.13 6.44 23.34
N GLY A 176 4.10 6.69 24.16
CA GLY A 176 2.72 6.79 23.69
C GLY A 176 2.50 7.88 22.63
N PHE A 177 3.02 9.09 22.87
CA PHE A 177 2.90 10.20 21.92
C PHE A 177 3.68 9.99 20.62
N ILE A 178 4.84 9.32 20.68
CA ILE A 178 5.60 8.92 19.49
C ILE A 178 4.85 7.88 18.67
N LEU A 179 4.21 6.89 19.32
CA LEU A 179 3.39 5.90 18.63
C LEU A 179 2.18 6.55 17.95
N ILE A 180 1.46 7.44 18.66
CA ILE A 180 0.32 8.19 18.10
C ILE A 180 0.77 9.03 16.89
N SER A 181 1.89 9.75 17.02
CA SER A 181 2.45 10.55 15.93
C SER A 181 2.79 9.66 14.72
N SER A 182 3.43 8.51 14.95
CA SER A 182 3.79 7.56 13.88
C SER A 182 2.57 7.02 13.15
N ILE A 183 1.49 6.70 13.88
CA ILE A 183 0.22 6.26 13.28
C ILE A 183 -0.39 7.37 12.41
N LEU A 184 -0.41 8.61 12.91
CA LEU A 184 -0.94 9.76 12.17
C LEU A 184 -0.11 10.08 10.92
N PHE A 185 1.22 9.98 11.00
CA PHE A 185 2.09 10.11 9.83
C PHE A 185 1.82 9.00 8.81
N LYS A 186 1.61 7.76 9.24
CA LYS A 186 1.22 6.66 8.35
C LYS A 186 -0.11 6.95 7.63
N VAL A 187 -1.10 7.51 8.34
CA VAL A 187 -2.38 7.93 7.74
C VAL A 187 -2.17 9.07 6.73
N ALA A 188 -1.37 10.07 7.06
CA ALA A 188 -1.04 11.17 6.15
C ALA A 188 -0.35 10.66 4.87
N PHE A 189 0.61 9.75 5.02
CA PHE A 189 1.31 9.13 3.90
C PHE A 189 0.37 8.30 3.01
N ASN A 190 -0.52 7.52 3.62
CA ASN A 190 -1.53 6.75 2.89
C ASN A 190 -2.51 7.66 2.14
N ALA A 191 -2.87 8.82 2.69
CA ALA A 191 -3.70 9.80 2.01
C ALA A 191 -2.99 10.39 0.78
N LEU A 192 -1.69 10.70 0.89
CA LEU A 192 -0.88 11.21 -0.22
C LEU A 192 -0.71 10.18 -1.34
N MET A 193 -0.58 8.91 -0.97
CA MET A 193 -0.38 7.79 -1.90
C MET A 193 -1.67 7.23 -2.49
N ASP A 194 -2.85 7.80 -2.20
CA ASP A 194 -4.13 7.35 -2.77
C ASP A 194 -4.11 7.52 -4.31
N PRO A 195 -4.02 6.42 -5.09
CA PRO A 195 -3.84 6.50 -6.54
C PRO A 195 -5.16 6.71 -7.28
N THR A 196 -6.29 6.72 -6.56
CA THR A 196 -7.60 6.63 -7.18
C THR A 196 -8.00 7.90 -7.92
N SER A 197 -8.46 7.74 -9.15
CA SER A 197 -8.79 8.86 -10.02
C SER A 197 -9.88 8.48 -11.01
N ILE A 198 -10.92 9.31 -11.06
CA ILE A 198 -12.02 9.15 -12.01
C ILE A 198 -11.56 9.33 -13.48
N LYS A 199 -10.46 10.07 -13.71
CA LYS A 199 -9.84 10.20 -15.05
C LYS A 199 -9.22 8.87 -15.49
N LEU A 200 -8.59 8.15 -14.56
CA LEU A 200 -8.02 6.83 -14.82
C LEU A 200 -9.12 5.78 -15.01
N ALA A 201 -10.26 5.91 -14.32
CA ALA A 201 -11.43 5.08 -14.58
C ALA A 201 -12.03 5.29 -15.98
N LYS A 202 -12.08 6.53 -16.46
CA LYS A 202 -12.45 6.81 -17.87
C LYS A 202 -11.45 6.18 -18.84
N LYS A 203 -10.15 6.37 -18.60
CA LYS A 203 -9.10 5.77 -19.43
C LYS A 203 -9.19 4.23 -19.47
N PHE A 204 -9.50 3.61 -18.32
CA PHE A 204 -9.74 2.17 -18.23
C PHE A 204 -10.90 1.76 -19.14
N LYS A 205 -12.05 2.44 -19.04
CA LYS A 205 -13.22 2.16 -19.86
C LYS A 205 -12.93 2.36 -21.36
N ASP A 206 -12.32 3.48 -21.73
CA ASP A 206 -11.98 3.78 -23.12
C ASP A 206 -11.02 2.72 -23.70
N CYS A 207 -10.06 2.24 -22.90
CA CYS A 207 -9.15 1.17 -23.29
C CYS A 207 -9.90 -0.15 -23.50
N PHE A 208 -10.80 -0.50 -22.59
CA PHE A 208 -11.63 -1.71 -22.66
C PHE A 208 -12.59 -1.71 -23.87
N ASP A 209 -13.25 -0.57 -24.11
CA ASP A 209 -14.21 -0.42 -25.22
C ASP A 209 -13.51 -0.34 -26.59
N SER A 210 -12.24 0.09 -26.65
CA SER A 210 -11.48 0.19 -27.89
C SER A 210 -11.32 -1.17 -28.61
N GLU A 211 -11.12 -2.25 -27.86
CA GLU A 211 -11.00 -3.60 -28.40
C GLU A 211 -12.36 -4.16 -28.84
N LYS A 212 -13.41 -3.91 -28.05
CA LYS A 212 -14.78 -4.31 -28.39
C LYS A 212 -15.24 -3.65 -29.71
N THR A 213 -14.84 -2.41 -29.93
CA THR A 213 -15.15 -1.67 -31.16
C THR A 213 -14.31 -2.16 -32.34
N ALA A 214 -13.02 -2.45 -32.13
CA ALA A 214 -12.15 -3.03 -33.15
C ALA A 214 -12.62 -4.42 -33.60
N ASN A 215 -13.04 -5.28 -32.67
CA ASN A 215 -13.50 -6.63 -32.94
C ASN A 215 -14.91 -6.64 -33.61
N LYS A 216 -15.76 -5.66 -33.29
CA LYS A 216 -17.05 -5.49 -33.98
C LYS A 216 -16.86 -5.03 -35.42
N ASN A 217 -15.87 -4.18 -35.68
CA ASN A 217 -15.56 -3.71 -37.03
C ASN A 217 -14.90 -4.81 -37.89
N SER A 218 -14.08 -5.70 -37.33
CA SER A 218 -13.51 -6.84 -38.06
C SER A 218 -14.56 -7.90 -38.41
N LEU A 219 -15.49 -8.20 -37.50
CA LEU A 219 -16.63 -9.08 -37.76
C LEU A 219 -17.63 -8.49 -38.78
N GLY A 220 -17.82 -7.17 -38.76
CA GLY A 220 -18.64 -6.47 -39.76
C GLY A 220 -18.06 -6.54 -41.17
N VAL A 221 -16.73 -6.50 -41.32
CA VAL A 221 -16.06 -6.61 -42.63
C VAL A 221 -16.11 -8.03 -43.19
N LEU A 222 -16.09 -9.07 -42.33
CA LEU A 222 -16.24 -10.47 -42.74
C LEU A 222 -17.68 -10.87 -43.15
N SER A 223 -18.67 -10.02 -42.90
CA SER A 223 -20.06 -10.25 -43.34
C SER A 223 -20.37 -9.69 -44.74
N TYR A 224 -19.40 -9.04 -45.39
CA TYR A 224 -19.52 -8.47 -46.74
C TYR A 224 -18.57 -9.12 -47.76
N CYS A 225 -17.92 -10.23 -47.41
CA CYS A 225 -17.23 -11.11 -48.35
C CYS A 225 -17.99 -12.43 -48.46
#